data_AF-A0A0Q6CJ48-F1
#
_entry.id   AF-A0A0Q6CJ48-F1
#
_cell.length_a   1.000
_cell.length_b   1.000
_cell.length_c   1.000
_cell.angle_alpha   90.00
_cell.angle_beta   90.00
_cell.angle_gamma   90.00
#
_symmetry.space_group_name_H-M   'P 1'
#
loop_
_entity.id
_entity.type
_entity.pdbx_description
1 polymer ?
#
loop_
_entity_poly.entity_id
_entity_poly.type
_entity_poly.pdbx_seq_one_letter_code
_entity_poly.pdbx_strand_id
1 'polypeptide(L)' 'MSAAPEFEAGSGAVAFPFDEAMTAGFGLLGLAPAAFWAMTPREFARAIAPFAERTAEPLRRPDLEALMARFPDPPRR' A
#
# COMPACT_ATOMS: atom_id res chain seq x y z
N MET A 1 21.62 32.57 -34.98
CA MET A 1 20.77 32.33 -33.80
C MET A 1 19.50 31.65 -34.27
N SER A 2 19.39 30.33 -34.07
CA SER A 2 18.16 29.57 -34.30
C SER A 2 17.73 29.08 -32.92
N ALA A 3 16.53 29.49 -32.49
CA ALA A 3 15.96 29.08 -31.23
C ALA A 3 15.68 27.57 -31.27
N ALA A 4 16.23 26.85 -30.28
CA ALA A 4 15.86 25.46 -30.04
C ALA A 4 14.39 25.39 -29.62
N PRO A 5 13.66 24.30 -29.93
CA PRO A 5 12.29 24.16 -29.48
C PRO A 5 12.28 24.07 -27.94
N GLU A 6 11.65 25.05 -27.30
CA GLU A 6 11.26 24.96 -25.91
C GLU A 6 10.19 23.87 -25.82
N PHE A 7 10.55 22.71 -25.27
CA PHE A 7 9.58 21.69 -24.94
C PHE A 7 8.75 22.20 -23.75
N GLU A 8 7.59 22.77 -24.03
CA GLU A 8 6.57 22.99 -23.00
C GLU A 8 6.10 21.62 -22.49
N ALA A 9 6.72 21.16 -21.40
CA ALA A 9 6.23 20.00 -20.66
C ALA A 9 4.83 20.34 -20.13
N GLY A 10 3.82 19.67 -20.69
CA GLY A 10 2.42 19.85 -20.30
C GLY A 10 2.25 19.79 -18.77
N SER A 11 1.78 20.90 -18.21
CA SER A 11 1.59 21.15 -16.78
C SER A 11 0.40 20.34 -16.20
N GLY A 12 0.51 19.01 -16.18
CA GLY A 12 -0.52 18.15 -15.57
C GLY A 12 -0.15 16.70 -15.30
N ALA A 13 1.08 16.27 -15.58
CA ALA A 13 1.51 14.91 -15.23
C ALA A 13 1.93 14.86 -13.76
N VAL A 14 1.08 14.26 -12.91
CA VAL A 14 1.47 13.94 -11.53
C VAL A 14 2.62 12.94 -11.56
N ALA A 15 3.68 13.21 -10.80
CA ALA A 15 4.81 12.30 -10.67
C ALA A 15 4.35 10.94 -10.09
N PHE A 16 5.04 9.86 -10.47
CA PHE A 16 4.72 8.54 -9.95
C PHE A 16 4.95 8.47 -8.42
N PRO A 17 3.97 7.98 -7.63
CA PRO A 17 4.05 7.92 -6.17
C PRO A 17 4.93 6.76 -5.69
N PHE A 18 6.25 6.96 -5.72
CA PHE A 18 7.23 5.93 -5.36
C PHE A 18 7.13 5.47 -3.91
N ASP A 19 6.87 6.39 -2.98
CA ASP A 19 6.83 6.11 -1.54
C ASP A 19 5.64 5.21 -1.19
N GLU A 20 4.45 5.51 -1.74
CA GLU A 20 3.24 4.71 -1.55
C GLU A 20 3.40 3.32 -2.20
N ALA A 21 3.98 3.26 -3.40
CA ALA A 21 4.22 2.00 -4.09
C ALA A 21 5.19 1.09 -3.32
N MET A 22 6.30 1.63 -2.80
CA MET A 22 7.25 0.86 -2.00
C MET A 22 6.69 0.47 -0.64
N THR A 23 5.90 1.34 0.00
CA THR A 23 5.21 1.03 1.26
C THR A 23 4.25 -0.15 1.10
N ALA A 24 3.44 -0.13 0.04
CA ALA A 24 2.54 -1.25 -0.26
C ALA A 24 3.32 -2.51 -0.68
N GLY A 25 4.36 -2.39 -1.50
CA GLY A 25 5.16 -3.53 -1.96
C GLY A 25 5.92 -4.24 -0.83
N PHE A 26 6.65 -3.50 0.00
CA PHE A 26 7.50 -4.08 1.04
C PHE A 26 6.78 -4.25 2.37
N GLY A 27 5.91 -3.31 2.75
CA GLY A 27 5.21 -3.35 4.03
C GLY A 27 3.97 -4.21 3.99
N LEU A 28 3.06 -3.95 3.06
CA LEU A 28 1.75 -4.61 3.02
C LEU A 28 1.82 -6.00 2.38
N LEU A 29 2.52 -6.12 1.26
CA LEU A 29 2.63 -7.38 0.51
C LEU A 29 3.83 -8.24 0.89
N GLY A 30 4.84 -7.68 1.58
CA GLY A 30 6.04 -8.40 1.98
C GLY A 30 6.89 -8.90 0.81
N LEU A 31 6.86 -8.19 -0.34
CA LEU A 31 7.61 -8.60 -1.52
C LEU A 31 9.11 -8.45 -1.30
N ALA A 32 9.89 -9.42 -1.79
CA ALA A 32 11.33 -9.23 -1.93
C ALA A 32 11.62 -8.10 -2.94
N PRO A 33 12.67 -7.29 -2.76
CA PRO A 33 13.01 -6.20 -3.67
C PRO A 33 13.11 -6.63 -5.15
N ALA A 34 13.73 -7.78 -5.41
CA ALA A 34 13.84 -8.32 -6.76
C ALA A 34 12.48 -8.62 -7.41
N ALA A 35 11.53 -9.15 -6.64
CA ALA A 35 10.18 -9.45 -7.14
C ALA A 35 9.40 -8.16 -7.42
N PHE A 36 9.53 -7.14 -6.57
CA PHE A 36 8.90 -5.83 -6.75
C PHE A 36 9.43 -5.10 -7.99
N TRP A 37 10.74 -5.14 -8.25
CA TRP A 37 11.30 -4.48 -9.43
C TRP A 37 11.12 -5.26 -10.73
N ALA A 38 10.90 -6.57 -10.67
CA ALA A 38 10.65 -7.39 -11.85
C ALA A 38 9.18 -7.36 -12.30
N MET A 39 8.24 -7.01 -11.42
CA MET A 39 6.81 -6.98 -11.76
C MET A 39 6.42 -5.75 -12.58
N THR A 40 5.40 -5.94 -13.41
CA THR A 40 4.79 -4.84 -14.16
C THR A 40 3.85 -4.02 -13.27
N PRO A 41 3.65 -2.72 -13.56
CA PRO A 41 2.66 -1.90 -12.83
C PRO A 41 1.24 -2.50 -12.82
N ARG A 42 0.86 -3.22 -13.89
CA ARG A 42 -0.46 -3.89 -13.96
C ARG A 42 -0.56 -5.06 -12.99
N GLU A 43 0.51 -5.84 -12.83
CA GLU A 43 0.56 -6.92 -11.84
C GLU A 43 0.54 -6.34 -10.43
N PHE A 44 1.31 -5.28 -10.19
CA PHE A 44 1.31 -4.58 -8.91
C PHE A 44 -0.09 -4.06 -8.55
N ALA A 45 -0.78 -3.39 -9.47
CA ALA A 45 -2.14 -2.90 -9.27
C ALA A 45 -3.13 -4.01 -8.89
N ARG A 46 -2.97 -5.21 -9.43
CA ARG A 46 -3.81 -6.37 -9.09
C ARG A 46 -3.44 -6.99 -7.75
N ALA A 47 -2.15 -6.99 -7.40
CA ALA A 47 -1.68 -7.48 -6.10
C ALA A 47 -2.19 -6.62 -4.93
N ILE A 48 -2.28 -5.29 -5.12
CA ILE A 48 -2.76 -4.35 -4.08
C ILE A 48 -4.28 -4.21 -4.03
N ALA A 49 -5.02 -4.55 -5.09
CA ALA A 49 -6.47 -4.34 -5.17
C ALA A 49 -7.28 -4.87 -3.97
N PRO A 50 -7.02 -6.09 -3.43
CA PRO A 50 -7.75 -6.60 -2.26
C PRO A 50 -7.53 -5.79 -0.98
N PHE A 51 -6.44 -5.01 -0.92
CA PHE A 51 -6.11 -4.17 0.22
C PHE A 51 -6.62 -2.74 0.05
N ALA A 52 -6.73 -2.25 -1.19
CA ALA A 52 -7.31 -0.96 -1.50
C ALA A 52 -8.81 -0.88 -1.12
N GLU A 53 -9.52 -2.00 -1.20
CA GLU A 53 -10.93 -2.12 -0.81
C GLU A 53 -11.14 -2.39 0.68
N ARG A 54 -10.06 -2.55 1.47
CA ARG A 54 -10.16 -2.88 2.90
C ARG A 54 -10.48 -1.65 3.73
N THR A 55 -11.66 -1.08 3.52
CA THR A 55 -12.38 -0.17 4.44
C THR A 55 -13.05 -0.96 5.57
N ALA A 56 -12.42 -2.04 6.06
CA ALA A 56 -12.86 -2.62 7.32
C ALA A 56 -12.51 -1.62 8.42
N GLU A 57 -13.53 -1.08 9.10
CA GLU A 57 -13.32 -0.17 10.23
C GLU A 57 -12.35 -0.83 11.22
N PRO A 58 -11.30 -0.12 11.68
CA PRO A 58 -10.39 -0.68 12.67
C PRO A 58 -11.16 -1.22 13.87
N LEU A 59 -10.76 -2.39 14.38
CA LEU A 59 -11.38 -2.97 15.57
C LEU A 59 -11.33 -1.92 16.70
N ARG A 60 -12.50 -1.50 17.17
CA ARG A 60 -12.54 -0.48 18.21
C ARG A 60 -12.20 -1.12 19.54
N ARG A 61 -11.70 -0.30 20.46
CA ARG A 61 -11.34 -0.75 21.81
C ARG A 61 -12.48 -1.49 22.54
N PRO A 62 -13.75 -1.03 22.50
CA PRO A 62 -14.85 -1.76 23.13
C PRO A 62 -15.07 -3.16 22.53
N ASP A 63 -14.86 -3.30 21.22
CA ASP A 63 -15.03 -4.56 20.51
C ASP A 63 -13.93 -5.56 20.91
N LEU A 64 -12.69 -5.07 21.10
CA LEU A 64 -11.59 -5.86 21.65
C LEU A 64 -11.86 -6.30 23.10
N GLU A 65 -12.32 -5.38 23.96
CA GLU A 65 -12.64 -5.67 25.36
C GLU A 65 -13.74 -6.75 25.47
N ALA A 66 -14.75 -6.69 24.60
CA ALA A 66 -15.79 -7.72 24.52
C ALA A 66 -15.24 -9.09 24.12
N LEU A 67 -14.27 -9.14 23.19
CA LEU A 67 -13.60 -10.37 22.79
C LEU A 67 -12.76 -10.96 23.93
N MET A 68 -12.02 -10.12 24.66
CA MET A 68 -11.23 -10.56 25.81
C MET A 68 -12.11 -11.14 26.93
N ALA A 69 -13.28 -10.53 27.19
CA ALA A 69 -14.24 -11.05 28.16
C ALA A 69 -14.86 -12.39 27.70
N ARG A 70 -15.09 -12.55 26.39
CA ARG A 70 -15.68 -13.77 25.82
C ARG A 70 -14.68 -14.93 25.72
N PHE A 71 -13.41 -14.65 25.53
CA PHE A 71 -12.34 -15.63 25.36
C PHE A 71 -11.18 -15.33 26.32
N PRO A 72 -11.34 -15.63 27.62
CA PRO A 72 -10.30 -15.36 28.60
C PRO A 72 -9.09 -16.29 28.39
N ASP A 73 -7.89 -15.71 28.45
CA ASP A 73 -6.65 -16.48 28.42
C ASP A 73 -6.53 -17.38 29.67
N PRO A 74 -5.97 -18.59 29.53
CA PRO A 74 -5.65 -19.42 30.68
C PRO A 74 -4.57 -18.77 31.54
N PRO A 75 -4.54 -19.05 32.86
CA PRO A 75 -3.49 -18.55 33.74
C PRO A 75 -2.11 -18.99 33.23
N ARG A 76 -1.17 -18.04 33.17
CA ARG A 76 0.23 -18.37 32.87
C ARG A 76 0.76 -19.28 33.98
N ARG A 77 1.38 -20.39 33.58
CA ARG A 77 2.13 -21.30 34.45
C ARG A 77 3.53 -20.79 34.71
#